data_AF-A0A0S4JRJ8-F1
#
_entry.id   AF-A0A0S4JRJ8-F1
#
_cell.length_a   1.000
_cell.length_b   1.000
_cell.length_c   1.000
_cell.angle_alpha   90.00
_cell.angle_beta   90.00
_cell.angle_gamma   90.00
#
_symmetry.space_group_name_H-M   'P 1'
#
loop_
_entity.id
_entity.type
_entity.pdbx_description
1 polymer ?
#
loop_
_entity_poly.entity_id
_entity_poly.type
_entity_poly.pdbx_seq_one_letter_code
_entity_poly.pdbx_strand_id
1 'polypeptide(L)'
;MPPRNTRTSRITDTSPHTSFVDRAGFKIMYVTVLVALWALLHASHAVTNAGEAWNWVLRIHAVVSYVFFHWIKGAPETGMLEDEKLQLMTFWEQIDEGYFGTPSRRFLTFVPFGVFFVTLMLNVQHDDLSTLVVNALFTLVCLVPKLESFFKVRIFGINKD
;
A
#
# COMPACT_ATOMS: atom_id res chain seq x y z
N MET A 1 18.01 14.11 37.85
CA MET A 1 17.80 13.99 36.39
C MET A 1 16.32 13.84 36.14
N PRO A 2 15.67 14.73 35.36
CA PRO A 2 14.30 14.50 34.93
C PRO A 2 14.25 13.31 33.93
N PRO A 3 13.17 12.52 33.90
CA PRO A 3 13.03 11.42 32.97
C PRO A 3 12.98 11.96 31.52
N ARG A 4 13.88 11.44 30.68
CA ARG A 4 13.90 11.73 29.24
C ARG A 4 12.60 11.19 28.62
N ASN A 5 11.71 12.08 28.18
CA ASN A 5 10.45 11.71 27.54
C ASN A 5 10.74 11.10 26.15
N THR A 6 10.96 9.79 26.11
CA THR A 6 11.32 9.01 24.90
C THR A 6 10.20 8.94 23.85
N ARG A 7 9.05 9.58 24.09
CA ARG A 7 7.98 9.73 23.08
C ARG A 7 8.21 10.92 22.17
N THR A 8 8.71 12.02 22.69
CA THR A 8 8.86 13.27 21.91
C THR A 8 10.04 13.22 20.95
N SER A 9 11.12 12.51 21.31
CA SER A 9 12.25 12.26 20.37
C SER A 9 11.91 11.27 19.27
N ARG A 10 10.86 10.47 19.44
CA ARG A 10 10.50 9.35 18.55
C ARG A 10 9.65 9.78 17.35
N ILE A 11 8.99 10.94 17.45
CA ILE A 11 8.17 11.51 16.38
C ILE A 11 9.05 12.27 15.37
N THR A 12 10.27 12.65 15.77
CA THR A 12 11.20 13.45 14.95
C THR A 12 12.23 12.64 14.17
N ASP A 13 12.34 11.32 14.39
CA ASP A 13 13.35 10.46 13.75
C ASP A 13 12.78 9.52 12.65
N THR A 14 11.57 9.78 12.14
CA THR A 14 11.11 9.03 10.95
C THR A 14 12.01 9.35 9.77
N SER A 15 12.55 8.32 9.11
CA SER A 15 13.48 8.51 8.00
C SER A 15 12.92 9.49 6.94
N PRO A 16 13.68 10.52 6.52
CA PRO A 16 13.16 11.57 5.64
C PRO A 16 12.45 11.05 4.39
N HIS A 17 13.02 10.00 3.77
CA HIS A 17 12.52 9.35 2.56
C HIS A 17 11.18 8.59 2.71
N THR A 18 10.67 8.33 3.91
CA THR A 18 9.33 7.72 4.13
C THR A 18 8.37 8.60 4.92
N SER A 19 8.87 9.66 5.56
CA SER A 19 8.09 10.57 6.42
C SER A 19 6.87 11.21 5.73
N PHE A 20 6.89 11.32 4.39
CA PHE A 20 5.78 11.89 3.64
C PHE A 20 4.51 11.04 3.70
N VAL A 21 4.61 9.73 3.94
CA VAL A 21 3.47 8.79 3.98
C VAL A 21 2.52 9.10 5.15
N ASP A 22 3.04 9.63 6.25
CA ASP A 22 2.21 10.00 7.40
C ASP A 22 1.43 11.32 7.17
N ARG A 23 1.89 12.16 6.24
CA ARG A 23 1.28 13.47 6.00
C ARG A 23 -0.13 13.33 5.43
N ALA A 24 -1.04 14.18 5.90
CA ALA A 24 -2.41 14.24 5.38
C ALA A 24 -2.46 14.46 3.86
N GLY A 25 -1.54 15.27 3.32
CA GLY A 25 -1.42 15.51 1.89
C GLY A 25 -1.18 14.23 1.08
N PHE A 26 -0.36 13.29 1.57
CA PHE A 26 -0.16 12.00 0.91
C PHE A 26 -1.46 11.19 0.92
N LYS A 27 -2.14 11.10 2.06
CA LYS A 27 -3.40 10.34 2.21
C LYS A 27 -4.49 10.88 1.28
N ILE A 28 -4.61 12.21 1.19
CA ILE A 28 -5.53 12.90 0.26
C ILE A 28 -5.15 12.60 -1.19
N MET A 29 -3.89 12.82 -1.57
CA MET A 29 -3.41 12.55 -2.92
C MET A 29 -3.67 11.10 -3.33
N TYR A 30 -3.41 10.14 -2.44
CA TYR A 30 -3.64 8.72 -2.69
C TYR A 30 -5.10 8.44 -3.06
N VAL A 31 -6.05 8.92 -2.25
CA VAL A 31 -7.48 8.75 -2.51
C VAL A 31 -7.88 9.47 -3.80
N THR A 32 -7.38 10.68 -4.03
CA THR A 32 -7.64 11.43 -5.26
C THR A 32 -7.17 10.67 -6.50
N VAL A 33 -5.99 10.04 -6.47
CA VAL A 33 -5.49 9.23 -7.60
C VAL A 33 -6.39 8.04 -7.87
N LEU A 34 -6.91 7.36 -6.84
CA LEU A 34 -7.86 6.25 -7.03
C LEU A 34 -9.16 6.71 -7.69
N VAL A 35 -9.73 7.83 -7.22
CA VAL A 35 -10.96 8.40 -7.78
C VAL A 35 -10.73 8.94 -9.19
N ALA A 36 -9.57 9.55 -9.46
CA ALA A 36 -9.19 10.00 -10.79
C ALA A 36 -9.02 8.83 -11.76
N LEU A 37 -8.39 7.73 -11.33
CA LEU A 37 -8.28 6.51 -12.13
C LEU A 37 -9.67 5.94 -12.44
N TRP A 38 -10.56 5.87 -11.45
CA TRP A 38 -11.95 5.47 -11.66
C TRP A 38 -12.64 6.36 -12.71
N ALA A 39 -12.53 7.68 -12.55
CA ALA A 39 -13.16 8.64 -13.46
C ALA A 39 -12.62 8.52 -14.89
N LEU A 40 -11.30 8.34 -15.05
CA LEU A 40 -10.66 8.13 -16.35
C LEU A 40 -11.13 6.83 -17.01
N LEU A 41 -11.18 5.72 -16.26
CA LEU A 41 -11.67 4.44 -16.78
C LEU A 41 -13.14 4.54 -17.21
N HIS A 42 -13.98 5.18 -16.39
CA HIS A 42 -15.38 5.36 -16.72
C HIS A 42 -15.58 6.28 -17.94
N ALA A 43 -14.86 7.40 -18.00
CA ALA A 43 -14.92 8.35 -19.12
C ALA A 43 -14.33 7.79 -20.43
N SER A 44 -13.46 6.77 -20.35
CA SER A 44 -12.87 6.14 -21.54
C SER A 44 -13.89 5.33 -22.35
N HIS A 45 -15.05 5.01 -21.78
CA HIS A 45 -16.04 4.07 -22.35
C HIS A 45 -15.49 2.66 -22.64
N ALA A 46 -14.32 2.30 -22.12
CA ALA A 46 -13.77 0.95 -22.21
C ALA A 46 -14.43 -0.05 -21.24
N VAL A 47 -15.21 0.45 -20.29
CA VAL A 47 -15.98 -0.32 -19.29
C VAL A 47 -17.47 -0.04 -19.45
N THR A 48 -18.30 -1.03 -19.15
CA THR A 48 -19.75 -0.99 -19.41
C THR A 48 -20.51 -0.13 -18.41
N ASN A 49 -20.03 -0.03 -17.18
CA ASN A 49 -20.70 0.70 -16.10
C ASN A 49 -19.72 1.19 -15.03
N ALA A 50 -20.23 2.03 -14.11
CA ALA A 50 -19.46 2.63 -13.04
C ALA A 50 -18.89 1.62 -12.01
N GLY A 51 -19.59 0.51 -11.78
CA GLY A 51 -19.13 -0.56 -10.89
C GLY A 51 -17.98 -1.37 -11.50
N GLU A 52 -18.03 -1.64 -12.80
CA GLU A 52 -16.95 -2.31 -13.52
C GLU A 52 -15.65 -1.48 -13.50
N ALA A 53 -15.75 -0.14 -13.58
CA ALA A 53 -14.59 0.74 -13.43
C ALA A 53 -13.87 0.51 -12.10
N TRP A 54 -14.61 0.30 -10.99
CA TRP A 54 -14.01 0.00 -9.69
C TRP A 54 -13.32 -1.36 -9.63
N ASN A 55 -13.80 -2.37 -10.37
CA ASN A 55 -13.12 -3.66 -10.50
C ASN A 55 -11.71 -3.47 -11.10
N TRP A 56 -11.60 -2.62 -12.13
CA TRP A 56 -10.31 -2.29 -12.73
C TRP A 56 -9.42 -1.44 -11.82
N VAL A 57 -9.99 -0.47 -11.10
CA VAL A 57 -9.26 0.32 -10.09
C VAL A 57 -8.63 -0.60 -9.05
N LEU A 58 -9.39 -1.57 -8.51
CA LEU A 58 -8.89 -2.54 -7.55
C LEU A 58 -7.70 -3.33 -8.10
N ARG A 59 -7.84 -3.89 -9.31
CA ARG A 59 -6.80 -4.74 -9.93
C ARG A 59 -5.53 -3.96 -10.26
N ILE A 60 -5.67 -2.76 -10.85
CA ILE A 60 -4.55 -1.88 -11.17
C ILE A 60 -3.86 -1.42 -9.89
N HIS A 61 -4.64 -0.94 -8.91
CA HIS A 61 -4.13 -0.57 -7.59
C HIS A 61 -3.36 -1.74 -6.97
N ALA A 62 -3.89 -2.96 -7.07
CA ALA A 62 -3.25 -4.11 -6.46
C ALA A 62 -1.88 -4.42 -7.06
N VAL A 63 -1.76 -4.43 -8.38
CA VAL A 63 -0.49 -4.65 -9.08
C VAL A 63 0.50 -3.52 -8.76
N VAL A 64 0.09 -2.27 -8.94
CA VAL A 64 0.97 -1.10 -8.76
C VAL A 64 1.43 -0.99 -7.30
N SER A 65 0.51 -1.16 -6.35
CA SER A 65 0.82 -1.08 -4.93
C SER A 65 1.71 -2.24 -4.48
N TYR A 66 1.49 -3.46 -4.99
CA TYR A 66 2.36 -4.58 -4.68
C TYR A 66 3.79 -4.33 -5.14
N VAL A 67 3.97 -3.89 -6.39
CA VAL A 67 5.30 -3.54 -6.91
C VAL A 67 5.94 -2.45 -6.06
N PHE A 68 5.23 -1.35 -5.82
CA PHE A 68 5.78 -0.22 -5.10
C PHE A 68 6.16 -0.55 -3.65
N PHE A 69 5.30 -1.23 -2.90
CA PHE A 69 5.52 -1.49 -1.47
C PHE A 69 6.36 -2.74 -1.20
N HIS A 70 6.26 -3.78 -2.02
CA HIS A 70 6.81 -5.09 -1.72
C HIS A 70 7.87 -5.57 -2.72
N TRP A 71 8.05 -4.89 -3.85
CA TRP A 71 9.11 -5.21 -4.83
C TRP A 71 10.26 -4.20 -4.84
N ILE A 72 9.94 -2.90 -4.81
CA ILE A 72 10.97 -1.84 -4.82
C ILE A 72 11.72 -1.82 -3.48
N LYS A 73 13.05 -1.75 -3.56
CA LYS A 73 13.99 -1.73 -2.44
C LYS A 73 14.96 -0.56 -2.54
N GLY A 74 15.66 -0.31 -1.42
CA GLY A 74 16.65 0.75 -1.31
C GLY A 74 16.03 2.13 -1.07
N ALA A 75 16.89 3.11 -0.80
CA ALA A 75 16.50 4.51 -0.61
C ALA A 75 17.45 5.43 -1.40
N PRO A 76 16.95 6.52 -2.02
CA PRO A 76 17.78 7.42 -2.82
C PRO A 76 18.87 8.17 -2.03
N GLU A 77 18.70 8.34 -0.72
CA GLU A 77 19.50 9.25 0.10
C GLU A 77 20.73 8.60 0.78
N THR A 78 20.86 7.27 0.74
CA THR A 78 22.07 6.62 1.26
C THR A 78 23.15 6.64 0.18
N GLY A 79 24.24 7.36 0.42
CA GLY A 79 25.50 7.07 -0.26
C GLY A 79 25.79 5.56 -0.16
N MET A 80 26.39 4.99 -1.21
CA MET A 80 26.57 3.55 -1.45
C MET A 80 27.28 2.73 -0.34
N LEU A 81 27.52 3.28 0.86
CA LEU A 81 28.46 2.74 1.84
C LEU A 81 27.93 2.60 3.28
N GLU A 82 26.75 3.10 3.67
CA GLU A 82 26.45 3.22 5.13
C GLU A 82 25.27 2.41 5.69
N ASP A 83 24.34 1.88 4.89
CA ASP A 83 23.28 1.01 5.45
C ASP A 83 22.84 -0.09 4.47
N GLU A 84 23.68 -1.12 4.33
CA GLU A 84 23.42 -2.35 3.56
C GLU A 84 22.04 -2.95 3.91
N LYS A 85 21.62 -2.80 5.16
CA LYS A 85 20.32 -3.24 5.65
C LYS A 85 19.16 -2.51 4.95
N LEU A 86 19.28 -1.21 4.68
CA LEU A 86 18.24 -0.42 4.01
C LEU A 86 18.11 -0.80 2.53
N GLN A 87 19.23 -1.16 1.89
CA GLN A 87 19.26 -1.66 0.52
C GLN A 87 18.50 -2.99 0.36
N LEU A 88 18.43 -3.79 1.42
CA LEU A 88 17.73 -5.07 1.42
C LEU A 88 16.24 -4.98 1.80
N MET A 89 15.81 -3.85 2.38
CA MET A 89 14.43 -3.63 2.85
C MET A 89 13.54 -3.06 1.73
N THR A 90 12.31 -3.56 1.65
CA THR A 90 11.31 -3.01 0.72
C THR A 90 10.77 -1.67 1.21
N PHE A 91 10.17 -0.87 0.32
CA PHE A 91 9.58 0.42 0.73
C PHE A 91 8.56 0.26 1.87
N TRP A 92 7.75 -0.81 1.86
CA TRP A 92 6.85 -1.14 2.99
C TRP A 92 7.60 -1.29 4.31
N GLU A 93 8.70 -2.04 4.32
CA GLU A 93 9.51 -2.31 5.52
C GLU A 93 10.19 -1.05 6.04
N GLN A 94 10.52 -0.10 5.15
CA GLN A 94 11.11 1.19 5.49
C GLN A 94 10.12 2.17 6.13
N ILE A 95 8.83 2.10 5.80
CA ILE A 95 7.80 2.99 6.37
C ILE A 95 7.73 2.80 7.88
N ASP A 96 7.78 3.93 8.60
CA ASP A 96 7.75 3.99 10.05
C ASP A 96 8.75 3.01 10.70
N GLU A 97 9.95 2.90 10.11
CA GLU A 97 11.07 2.06 10.61
C GLU A 97 10.75 0.56 10.79
N GLY A 98 9.67 0.06 10.17
CA GLY A 98 9.25 -1.31 10.37
C GLY A 98 8.21 -1.50 11.47
N TYR A 99 7.85 -0.48 12.26
CA TYR A 99 6.87 -0.61 13.33
C TYR A 99 5.49 -1.01 12.80
N PHE A 100 4.84 -1.96 13.46
CA PHE A 100 3.50 -2.39 13.06
C PHE A 100 2.41 -1.48 13.63
N GLY A 101 1.26 -1.47 12.96
CA GLY A 101 0.06 -0.81 13.47
C GLY A 101 0.14 0.72 13.56
N THR A 102 1.11 1.36 12.91
CA THR A 102 1.18 2.82 12.80
C THR A 102 0.02 3.39 11.99
N PRO A 103 -0.35 4.68 12.18
CA PRO A 103 -1.41 5.31 11.40
C PRO A 103 -1.21 5.21 9.88
N SER A 104 0.02 5.42 9.39
CA SER A 104 0.37 5.31 7.97
C SER A 104 0.17 3.90 7.42
N ARG A 105 0.67 2.88 8.13
CA ARG A 105 0.53 1.48 7.71
C ARG A 105 -0.92 1.00 7.81
N ARG A 106 -1.66 1.43 8.82
CA ARG A 106 -3.11 1.19 8.91
C ARG A 106 -3.83 1.77 7.71
N PHE A 107 -3.57 3.04 7.37
CA PHE A 107 -4.15 3.66 6.19
C PHE A 107 -3.87 2.84 4.92
N LEU A 108 -2.60 2.54 4.64
CA LEU A 108 -2.20 1.76 3.45
C LEU A 108 -2.75 0.33 3.42
N THR A 109 -3.08 -0.24 4.59
CA THR A 109 -3.73 -1.56 4.70
C THR A 109 -5.24 -1.45 4.48
N PHE A 110 -5.89 -0.40 4.99
CA PHE A 110 -7.34 -0.22 4.86
C PHE A 110 -7.78 0.23 3.47
N VAL A 111 -6.91 0.88 2.69
CA VAL A 111 -7.26 1.30 1.33
C VAL A 111 -7.70 0.14 0.43
N PRO A 112 -6.94 -0.96 0.24
CA PRO A 112 -7.40 -2.09 -0.58
C PRO A 112 -8.67 -2.76 -0.03
N PHE A 113 -8.88 -2.76 1.30
CA PHE A 113 -10.15 -3.19 1.91
C PHE A 113 -11.32 -2.29 1.50
N GLY A 114 -11.12 -0.97 1.57
CA GLY A 114 -12.15 0.01 1.20
C GLY A 114 -12.50 -0.06 -0.28
N VAL A 115 -11.51 -0.18 -1.17
CA VAL A 115 -11.76 -0.32 -2.60
C VAL A 115 -12.50 -1.63 -2.90
N PHE A 116 -12.10 -2.75 -2.29
CA PHE A 116 -12.83 -4.01 -2.41
C PHE A 116 -14.28 -3.88 -1.93
N PHE A 117 -14.51 -3.25 -0.78
CA PHE A 117 -15.85 -3.01 -0.28
C PHE A 117 -16.70 -2.18 -1.25
N VAL A 118 -16.13 -1.16 -1.89
CA VAL A 118 -16.81 -0.40 -2.95
C VAL A 118 -17.17 -1.30 -4.14
N THR A 119 -16.29 -2.20 -4.58
CA THR A 119 -16.62 -3.17 -5.64
C THR A 119 -17.80 -4.06 -5.26
N LEU A 120 -17.85 -4.54 -4.00
CA LEU A 120 -18.97 -5.36 -3.51
C LEU A 120 -20.29 -4.60 -3.51
N MET A 121 -20.27 -3.34 -3.07
CA MET A 121 -21.49 -2.53 -2.95
C MET A 121 -22.05 -2.14 -4.32
N LEU A 122 -21.19 -1.77 -5.27
CA LEU A 122 -21.63 -1.23 -6.56
C LEU A 122 -21.93 -2.30 -7.61
N ASN A 123 -21.38 -3.51 -7.46
CA ASN A 123 -21.59 -4.59 -8.40
C ASN A 123 -22.51 -5.71 -7.88
N VAL A 124 -23.23 -5.51 -6.77
CA VAL A 124 -24.06 -6.55 -6.16
C VAL A 124 -25.10 -7.18 -7.11
N GLN A 125 -25.51 -6.46 -8.15
CA GLN A 125 -26.48 -6.92 -9.15
C GLN A 125 -25.84 -7.42 -10.46
N HIS A 126 -24.54 -7.19 -10.65
CA HIS A 126 -23.85 -7.35 -11.93
C HIS A 126 -22.66 -8.32 -11.87
N ASP A 127 -22.02 -8.48 -10.71
CA ASP A 127 -20.86 -9.34 -10.57
C ASP A 127 -21.27 -10.81 -10.46
N ASP A 128 -20.61 -11.63 -11.26
CA ASP A 128 -20.63 -13.07 -11.10
C ASP A 128 -19.62 -13.52 -10.02
N LEU A 129 -19.75 -14.76 -9.56
CA LEU A 129 -18.85 -15.32 -8.56
C LEU A 129 -17.38 -15.26 -8.99
N SER A 130 -17.11 -15.35 -10.30
CA SER A 130 -15.73 -15.29 -10.81
C SER A 130 -15.11 -13.91 -10.58
N THR A 131 -15.82 -12.83 -10.85
CA THR A 131 -15.35 -11.46 -10.63
C THR A 131 -15.09 -11.19 -9.15
N LEU A 132 -15.98 -11.66 -8.28
CA LEU A 132 -15.80 -11.59 -6.83
C LEU A 132 -14.52 -12.30 -6.37
N VAL A 133 -14.31 -13.54 -6.82
CA VAL A 133 -13.12 -14.34 -6.45
C VAL A 133 -11.85 -13.66 -6.96
N VAL A 134 -11.83 -13.18 -8.20
CA VAL A 134 -10.68 -12.48 -8.76
C VAL A 134 -10.36 -11.23 -7.94
N ASN A 135 -11.35 -10.40 -7.65
CA ASN A 135 -11.18 -9.19 -6.86
C ASN A 135 -10.67 -9.52 -5.44
N ALA A 136 -11.22 -10.56 -4.79
CA ALA A 136 -10.76 -11.01 -3.50
C ALA A 136 -9.29 -11.46 -3.52
N LEU A 137 -8.87 -12.20 -4.56
CA LEU A 137 -7.48 -12.62 -4.73
C LEU A 137 -6.53 -11.41 -4.88
N PHE A 138 -6.90 -10.41 -5.69
CA PHE A 138 -6.12 -9.18 -5.80
C PHE A 138 -6.01 -8.44 -4.46
N THR A 139 -7.11 -8.33 -3.72
CA THR A 139 -7.10 -7.74 -2.37
C THR A 139 -6.19 -8.52 -1.42
N LEU A 140 -6.23 -9.86 -1.44
CA LEU A 140 -5.36 -10.70 -0.62
C LEU A 140 -3.88 -10.52 -0.98
N VAL A 141 -3.53 -10.42 -2.26
CA VAL A 141 -2.15 -10.13 -2.70
C VAL A 141 -1.63 -8.81 -2.11
N CYS A 142 -2.48 -7.80 -1.93
CA CYS A 142 -2.09 -6.56 -1.28
C CYS A 142 -1.98 -6.66 0.23
N LEU A 143 -2.80 -7.47 0.87
CA LEU A 143 -2.96 -7.49 2.32
C LEU A 143 -2.03 -8.50 3.00
N VAL A 144 -1.88 -9.70 2.44
CA VAL A 144 -1.08 -10.77 3.03
C VAL A 144 0.37 -10.32 3.31
N PRO A 145 1.08 -9.64 2.39
CA PRO A 145 2.44 -9.17 2.65
C PRO A 145 2.53 -8.04 3.69
N LYS A 146 1.41 -7.41 4.06
CA LYS A 146 1.36 -6.35 5.08
C LYS A 146 1.17 -6.90 6.50
N LEU A 147 0.86 -8.19 6.64
CA LEU A 147 0.69 -8.84 7.95
C LEU A 147 2.04 -8.96 8.68
N GLU A 148 1.99 -8.96 10.01
CA GLU A 148 3.19 -9.00 10.86
C GLU A 148 4.01 -10.28 10.64
N SER A 149 3.33 -11.41 10.38
CA SER A 149 3.96 -12.71 10.08
C SER A 149 4.83 -12.71 8.82
N PHE A 150 4.65 -11.72 7.93
CA PHE A 150 5.41 -11.59 6.68
C PHE A 150 6.51 -10.52 6.75
N PHE A 151 6.74 -9.91 7.91
CA PHE A 151 7.80 -8.94 8.05
C PHE A 151 9.18 -9.59 7.85
N LYS A 152 9.94 -9.08 6.87
CA LYS A 152 11.22 -9.66 6.42
C LYS A 152 11.12 -11.10 5.91
N VAL A 153 9.91 -11.64 5.77
CA VAL A 153 9.65 -12.96 5.21
C VAL A 153 9.06 -12.76 3.83
N ARG A 154 9.88 -13.01 2.81
CA ARG A 154 9.48 -12.80 1.43
C ARG A 154 8.70 -14.01 0.93
N ILE A 155 7.46 -13.76 0.53
CA ILE A 155 6.65 -14.76 -0.17
C ILE A 155 7.37 -15.10 -1.48
N PHE A 156 7.56 -16.40 -1.74
CA PHE A 156 8.29 -16.94 -2.91
C PHE A 156 9.81 -16.76 -2.94
N GLY A 157 10.46 -16.35 -1.85
CA GLY A 157 11.94 -16.33 -1.80
C GLY A 157 12.59 -15.37 -2.79
N ILE A 158 11.85 -14.36 -3.26
CA ILE A 158 12.36 -13.36 -4.21
C ILE A 158 13.51 -12.61 -3.54
N ASN A 159 14.70 -12.72 -4.15
CA ASN A 159 15.94 -12.03 -3.79
C ASN A 159 16.60 -12.50 -2.47
N LYS A 160 16.59 -13.81 -2.17
CA LYS A 160 17.48 -14.38 -1.14
C LYS A 160 18.93 -14.03 -1.50
N ASP A 161 19.46 -12.98 -0.87
CA ASP A 161 20.87 -12.65 -0.83
C ASP A 161 21.31 -12.83 0.63
#